data_AF-A0A9E1WNP6-F1
#
_entry.id   AF-A0A9E1WNP6-F1
#
_cell.length_a   1.000
_cell.length_b   1.000
_cell.length_c   1.000
_cell.angle_alpha   90.00
_cell.angle_beta   90.00
_cell.angle_gamma   90.00
#
_symmetry.space_group_name_H-M   'P 1'
#
loop_
_entity.id
_entity.type
_entity.pdbx_description
1 polymer ?
#
loop_
_entity_poly.entity_id
_entity_poly.type
_entity_poly.pdbx_seq_one_letter_code
_entity_poly.pdbx_strand_id
1 'polypeptide(L)'
;MILLQRSLGILALMGFMTLATPVMAEGKSSAQCGHEFDQCQTRCNTDFEDDAARRAPCVAKCSGLYAACDAGVAYENAKPWLEEQAKKTKRFFDELLKEYDRERKPDPQKKTDKNSI
;
A
#
# COMPACT_ATOMS: atom_id res chain seq x y z
N MET A 1 -2.92 37.06 -55.04
CA MET A 1 -2.47 36.42 -53.78
C MET A 1 -3.62 36.47 -52.80
N ILE A 2 -4.50 35.46 -52.82
CA ILE A 2 -5.72 35.36 -51.99
C ILE A 2 -5.66 34.01 -51.29
N LEU A 3 -4.79 33.83 -50.29
CA LEU A 3 -4.70 32.58 -49.51
C LEU A 3 -4.07 32.83 -48.12
N LEU A 4 -4.62 33.75 -47.33
CA LEU A 4 -4.13 33.98 -45.94
C LEU A 4 -5.25 34.26 -44.92
N GLN A 5 -6.49 33.82 -45.20
CA GLN A 5 -7.65 34.19 -44.39
C GLN A 5 -8.58 33.00 -44.10
N ARG A 6 -8.02 31.89 -43.57
CA ARG A 6 -8.84 30.71 -43.27
C ARG A 6 -8.39 29.81 -42.12
N SER A 7 -7.72 30.37 -41.11
CA SER A 7 -7.32 29.59 -39.92
C SER A 7 -7.50 30.34 -38.59
N LEU A 8 -8.36 31.36 -38.51
CA LEU A 8 -8.93 31.81 -37.24
C LEU A 8 -10.17 30.95 -36.97
N GLY A 9 -10.03 29.89 -36.19
CA GLY A 9 -11.21 29.07 -35.88
C GLY A 9 -10.99 27.80 -35.09
N ILE A 10 -9.89 27.60 -34.37
CA ILE A 10 -9.77 26.49 -33.40
C ILE A 10 -8.85 26.94 -32.25
N LEU A 11 -9.29 27.92 -31.46
CA LEU A 11 -8.53 28.43 -30.31
C LEU A 11 -9.50 28.86 -29.19
N ALA A 12 -10.39 27.95 -28.81
CA ALA A 12 -11.27 28.13 -27.66
C ALA A 12 -11.85 26.77 -27.22
N LEU A 13 -11.01 25.86 -26.73
CA LEU A 13 -11.43 24.67 -25.95
C LEU A 13 -10.20 23.96 -25.36
N MET A 14 -9.28 24.72 -24.76
CA MET A 14 -8.41 24.16 -23.72
C MET A 14 -8.88 24.77 -22.40
N GLY A 15 -10.08 24.32 -21.99
CA GLY A 15 -10.54 24.44 -20.63
C GLY A 15 -9.53 23.76 -19.73
N PHE A 16 -8.90 24.60 -18.92
CA PHE A 16 -7.94 24.27 -17.88
C PHE A 16 -8.63 23.40 -16.82
N MET A 17 -8.88 22.12 -17.12
CA MET A 17 -9.14 21.10 -16.10
C MET A 17 -7.80 20.73 -15.48
N THR A 18 -7.25 21.63 -14.64
CA THR A 18 -6.31 21.21 -13.61
C THR A 18 -7.10 20.42 -12.59
N LEU A 19 -7.29 19.14 -12.91
CA LEU A 19 -7.66 18.10 -11.96
C LEU A 19 -6.73 18.27 -10.76
N ALA A 20 -7.32 18.54 -9.61
CA ALA A 20 -6.65 18.37 -8.32
C ALA A 20 -6.15 16.93 -8.29
N THR A 21 -4.86 16.73 -8.55
CA THR A 21 -4.21 15.46 -8.27
C THR A 21 -4.28 15.31 -6.76
N PRO A 22 -5.02 14.32 -6.22
CA PRO A 22 -4.85 14.01 -4.82
C PRO A 22 -3.36 13.73 -4.64
N VAL A 23 -2.74 14.40 -3.67
CA VAL A 23 -1.45 13.99 -3.14
C VAL A 23 -1.70 12.60 -2.55
N MET A 24 -1.63 11.58 -3.40
CA MET A 24 -1.54 10.20 -2.99
C MET A 24 -0.16 10.14 -2.36
N ALA A 25 -0.08 9.74 -1.09
CA ALA A 25 1.19 9.44 -0.46
C ALA A 25 1.98 8.55 -1.41
N GLU A 26 3.03 9.10 -2.03
CA GLU A 26 3.76 8.44 -3.09
C GLU A 26 4.58 7.34 -2.43
N GLY A 27 3.98 6.15 -2.32
CA GLY A 27 4.63 4.97 -1.76
C GLY A 27 5.91 4.72 -2.56
N LYS A 28 7.04 4.63 -1.87
CA LYS A 28 8.31 4.33 -2.53
C LYS A 28 8.21 2.99 -3.26
N SER A 29 8.81 2.91 -4.43
CA SER A 29 9.00 1.64 -5.14
C SER A 29 10.28 0.94 -4.69
N SER A 30 10.37 -0.38 -4.86
CA SER A 30 11.61 -1.12 -4.57
C SER A 30 12.80 -0.59 -5.40
N ALA A 31 12.53 -0.14 -6.64
CA ALA A 31 13.54 0.49 -7.49
C ALA A 31 14.07 1.82 -6.90
N GLN A 32 13.20 2.63 -6.28
CA GLN A 32 13.64 3.83 -5.56
C GLN A 32 14.47 3.47 -4.32
N CYS A 33 14.11 2.44 -3.56
CA CYS A 33 14.93 1.97 -2.44
C CYS A 33 16.34 1.56 -2.89
N GLY A 34 16.45 0.82 -4.01
CA GLY A 34 17.74 0.42 -4.58
C GLY A 34 18.58 1.61 -5.04
N HIS A 35 17.97 2.57 -5.73
CA HIS A 35 18.66 3.78 -6.17
C HIS A 35 19.17 4.63 -4.99
N GLU A 36 18.37 4.80 -3.92
CA GLU A 36 18.80 5.50 -2.71
C GLU A 36 19.96 4.77 -2.00
N PHE A 37 19.93 3.44 -1.99
CA PHE A 37 21.01 2.61 -1.46
C PHE A 37 22.33 2.82 -2.23
N ASP A 38 22.29 2.79 -3.56
CA ASP A 38 23.46 3.01 -4.41
C ASP A 38 24.06 4.40 -4.22
N GLN A 39 23.20 5.43 -4.11
CA GLN A 39 23.65 6.78 -3.78
C GLN A 39 24.28 6.88 -2.40
N CYS A 40 23.73 6.16 -1.40
CA CYS A 40 24.26 6.13 -0.05
C CYS A 40 25.65 5.47 -0.02
N GLN A 41 25.80 4.31 -0.67
CA GLN A 41 27.08 3.62 -0.76
C GLN A 41 28.14 4.45 -1.47
N THR A 42 27.76 5.09 -2.58
CA THR A 42 28.66 5.99 -3.32
C THR A 42 29.17 7.11 -2.42
N ARG A 43 28.28 7.76 -1.66
CA ARG A 43 28.69 8.80 -0.69
C ARG A 43 29.60 8.25 0.40
N CYS A 44 29.29 7.10 1.00
CA CYS A 44 30.17 6.48 1.99
C CYS A 44 31.57 6.18 1.43
N ASN A 45 31.65 5.73 0.18
CA ASN A 45 32.92 5.47 -0.49
C ASN A 45 33.70 6.77 -0.72
N THR A 46 33.02 7.85 -1.13
CA THR A 46 33.65 9.17 -1.34
C THR A 46 34.08 9.83 -0.04
N ASP A 47 33.20 9.86 0.97
CA ASP A 47 33.45 10.57 2.24
C ASP A 47 34.52 9.87 3.10
N PHE A 48 34.74 8.57 2.89
CA PHE A 48 35.66 7.74 3.66
C PHE A 48 36.62 6.94 2.76
N GLU A 49 37.08 7.51 1.63
CA GLU A 49 37.90 6.85 0.59
C GLU A 49 39.18 6.17 1.12
N ASP A 50 39.80 6.73 2.16
CA ASP A 50 41.01 6.18 2.78
C ASP A 50 40.78 5.64 4.20
N ASP A 51 39.55 5.72 4.71
CA ASP A 51 39.20 5.31 6.07
C ASP A 51 38.18 4.16 6.06
N ALA A 52 38.69 2.95 5.88
CA ALA A 52 37.85 1.74 5.88
C ALA A 52 37.09 1.55 7.21
N ALA A 53 37.68 1.95 8.34
CA ALA A 53 37.07 1.81 9.66
C ALA A 53 35.82 2.67 9.81
N ARG A 54 35.81 3.87 9.21
CA ARG A 54 34.62 4.74 9.16
C ARG A 54 33.66 4.41 8.03
N ARG A 55 34.17 3.87 6.92
CA ARG A 55 33.34 3.45 5.79
C ARG A 55 32.44 2.26 6.13
N ALA A 56 32.97 1.25 6.82
CA ALA A 56 32.22 0.05 7.16
C ALA A 56 30.89 0.34 7.90
N PRO A 57 30.85 1.12 9.00
CA PRO A 57 29.59 1.47 9.66
C PRO A 57 28.70 2.40 8.80
N CYS A 58 29.28 3.22 7.92
CA CYS A 58 28.51 4.03 6.97
C CYS A 58 27.73 3.14 5.99
N VAL A 59 28.41 2.17 5.36
CA VAL A 59 27.79 1.23 4.42
C VAL A 59 26.76 0.35 5.14
N ALA A 60 27.05 -0.11 6.36
CA ALA A 60 26.09 -0.88 7.16
C ALA A 60 24.80 -0.09 7.42
N LYS A 61 24.90 1.23 7.68
CA LYS A 61 23.73 2.11 7.81
C LYS A 61 22.93 2.18 6.50
N CYS A 62 23.60 2.27 5.34
CA CYS A 62 22.92 2.26 4.05
C CYS A 62 22.10 0.97 3.85
N SER A 63 22.66 -0.19 4.19
CA SER A 63 21.96 -1.48 4.10
C SER A 63 20.74 -1.54 5.02
N GLY A 64 20.86 -0.99 6.24
CA GLY A 64 19.72 -0.89 7.17
C GLY A 64 18.58 -0.02 6.63
N LEU A 65 18.93 1.12 6.02
CA LEU A 65 17.93 2.01 5.38
C LEU A 65 17.25 1.34 4.18
N TYR A 66 18.03 0.63 3.35
CA TYR A 66 17.49 -0.14 2.24
C TYR A 66 16.48 -1.20 2.71
N ALA A 67 16.87 -2.02 3.70
CA ALA A 67 16.01 -3.07 4.24
C ALA A 67 14.71 -2.50 4.82
N ALA A 68 14.77 -1.37 5.54
CA ALA A 68 13.58 -0.71 6.06
C ALA A 68 12.66 -0.18 4.95
N CYS A 69 13.25 0.43 3.90
CA CYS A 69 12.52 0.91 2.74
C CYS A 69 11.80 -0.24 2.03
N ASP A 70 12.55 -1.28 1.65
CA ASP A 70 12.02 -2.43 0.89
C ASP A 70 10.96 -3.20 1.68
N ALA A 71 11.15 -3.38 2.99
CA ALA A 71 10.12 -3.95 3.86
C ALA A 71 8.84 -3.10 3.90
N GLY A 72 8.98 -1.76 3.91
CA GLY A 72 7.84 -0.85 3.80
C GLY A 72 7.10 -1.00 2.48
N VAL A 73 7.82 -1.10 1.36
CA VAL A 73 7.23 -1.36 0.03
C VAL A 73 6.48 -2.68 0.01
N ALA A 74 7.10 -3.74 0.55
CA ALA A 74 6.47 -5.07 0.63
C ALA A 74 5.21 -5.04 1.49
N TYR A 75 5.22 -4.30 2.61
CA TYR A 75 4.05 -4.15 3.47
C TYR A 75 2.90 -3.44 2.77
N GLU A 76 3.16 -2.31 2.12
CA GLU A 76 2.12 -1.57 1.37
C GLU A 76 1.53 -2.42 0.23
N ASN A 77 2.37 -3.20 -0.46
CA ASN A 77 1.90 -4.14 -1.47
C ASN A 77 1.08 -5.31 -0.89
N ALA A 78 1.38 -5.73 0.34
CA ALA A 78 0.65 -6.80 1.03
C ALA A 78 -0.65 -6.32 1.70
N LYS A 79 -0.81 -5.00 1.90
CA LYS A 79 -1.97 -4.40 2.57
C LYS A 79 -3.33 -4.85 2.01
N PRO A 80 -3.57 -4.91 0.69
CA PRO A 80 -4.85 -5.37 0.16
C PRO A 80 -5.14 -6.84 0.53
N TRP A 81 -4.13 -7.69 0.45
CA TRP A 81 -4.27 -9.09 0.86
C TRP A 81 -4.53 -9.21 2.36
N LEU A 82 -3.84 -8.41 3.19
CA LEU A 82 -4.08 -8.35 4.64
C LEU A 82 -5.52 -7.92 4.97
N GLU A 83 -6.04 -6.91 4.27
CA GLU A 83 -7.43 -6.47 4.44
C GLU A 83 -8.44 -7.55 4.04
N GLU A 84 -8.18 -8.30 2.96
CA GLU A 84 -9.01 -9.44 2.57
C GLU A 84 -9.00 -10.56 3.61
N GLN A 85 -7.83 -10.91 4.14
CA GLN A 85 -7.71 -11.91 5.19
C GLN A 85 -8.42 -11.45 6.47
N ALA A 86 -8.26 -10.18 6.87
CA ALA A 86 -8.96 -9.62 8.02
C ALA A 86 -10.49 -9.69 7.85
N LYS A 87 -11.00 -9.40 6.65
CA LYS A 87 -12.44 -9.55 6.33
C LYS A 87 -12.91 -10.99 6.44
N LYS A 88 -12.15 -11.96 5.95
CA LYS A 88 -12.50 -13.40 6.04
C LYS A 88 -12.53 -13.87 7.50
N THR A 89 -11.50 -13.53 8.26
CA THR A 89 -11.39 -13.84 9.69
C THR A 89 -12.56 -13.23 10.46
N LYS A 90 -12.90 -11.96 10.19
CA LYS A 90 -14.05 -11.30 10.81
C LYS A 90 -15.36 -12.05 10.53
N ARG A 91 -15.63 -12.45 9.28
CA ARG A 91 -16.85 -13.19 8.93
C ARG A 91 -16.94 -14.52 9.68
N PHE A 92 -15.83 -15.26 9.76
CA PHE A 92 -15.77 -16.51 10.51
C PHE A 92 -16.13 -16.32 11.99
N PHE A 93 -15.54 -15.32 12.66
CA PHE A 93 -15.86 -15.04 14.05
C PHE A 93 -17.29 -14.51 14.23
N ASP A 94 -17.79 -13.66 13.32
CA ASP A 94 -19.17 -13.16 13.37
C ASP A 94 -20.20 -14.30 13.20
N GLU A 95 -19.90 -15.32 12.38
CA GLU A 95 -20.74 -16.51 12.22
C GLU A 95 -20.68 -17.43 13.45
N LEU A 96 -19.48 -17.69 13.97
CA LEU A 96 -19.26 -18.48 15.18
C LEU A 96 -20.01 -17.90 16.39
N LEU A 97 -19.94 -16.57 16.58
CA LEU A 97 -20.63 -15.88 17.68
C LEU A 97 -22.15 -15.94 17.53
N LYS A 98 -22.68 -15.84 16.30
CA LYS A 98 -24.13 -15.98 16.06
C LYS A 98 -24.64 -17.38 16.40
N GLU A 99 -23.88 -18.42 16.08
CA GLU A 99 -24.24 -19.80 16.44
C GLU A 99 -24.22 -19.98 17.96
N TYR A 100 -23.17 -19.50 18.62
CA TYR A 100 -23.06 -19.54 20.08
C TYR A 100 -24.22 -18.82 20.78
N ASP A 101 -24.61 -17.63 20.31
CA ASP A 101 -25.76 -16.89 20.86
C ASP A 101 -27.09 -17.60 20.62
N ARG A 102 -27.23 -18.32 19.50
CA ARG A 102 -28.41 -19.14 19.18
C ARG A 102 -28.51 -20.36 20.09
N GLU A 103 -27.40 -21.00 20.46
CA GLU A 103 -27.40 -22.11 21.41
C GLU A 103 -27.69 -21.64 22.85
N ARG A 104 -27.25 -20.44 23.22
CA ARG A 104 -27.43 -19.89 24.58
C ARG A 104 -28.86 -19.40 24.84
N LYS A 105 -29.60 -19.00 23.79
CA LYS A 105 -31.04 -18.74 23.88
C LYS A 105 -31.80 -19.99 23.41
N PRO A 106 -32.42 -20.78 24.31
CA PRO A 106 -33.19 -21.94 23.86
C PRO A 106 -34.29 -21.48 22.90
N ASP A 107 -34.33 -22.06 21.71
CA ASP A 107 -35.42 -21.88 20.75
C ASP A 107 -36.75 -22.28 21.41
N PRO A 108 -37.72 -21.35 21.57
CA PRO A 108 -39.03 -21.67 22.14
C PRO A 108 -39.78 -22.75 21.36
N GLN A 109 -39.45 -22.99 20.09
CA GLN A 109 -40.14 -23.95 19.22
C GLN A 109 -39.65 -25.39 19.37
N LYS A 110 -38.53 -25.67 20.04
CA LYS A 110 -38.03 -27.05 20.24
C LYS A 110 -38.69 -27.78 21.43
N LYS A 111 -39.82 -27.28 21.92
CA LYS A 111 -40.63 -27.88 23.01
C LYS A 111 -41.98 -28.42 22.56
N THR A 112 -42.10 -28.95 21.36
CA THR A 112 -43.26 -29.76 20.98
C THR A 112 -42.80 -30.72 19.90
N ASP A 113 -42.36 -31.92 20.31
CA ASP A 113 -42.35 -33.17 19.50
C ASP A 113 -41.71 -34.32 20.29
N LYS A 114 -42.01 -34.41 21.59
CA LYS A 114 -41.67 -35.60 22.41
C LYS A 114 -42.86 -36.11 23.23
N ASN A 115 -44.09 -35.94 22.74
CA ASN A 115 -45.30 -36.47 23.38
C ASN A 115 -46.38 -36.89 22.36
N SER A 116 -45.99 -37.74 21.41
CA SER A 116 -46.85 -38.63 20.61
C SER A 116 -45.89 -39.72 20.12
N ILE A 117 -45.96 -40.99 20.49
CA ILE A 117 -47.02 -41.88 21.02
C ILE A 117 -46.37 -42.82 22.04
#